data_AF-A0AAE4CWI8-F1
#
_entry.id   AF-A0AAE4CWI8-F1
#
_cell.length_a   1.000
_cell.length_b   1.000
_cell.length_c   1.000
_cell.angle_alpha   90.00
_cell.angle_beta   90.00
_cell.angle_gamma   90.00
#
_symmetry.space_group_name_H-M   'P 1'
#
loop_
_entity.id
_entity.type
_entity.pdbx_description
1 polymer ?
#
loop_
_entity_poly.entity_id
_entity_poly.type
_entity_poly.pdbx_seq_one_letter_code
_entity_poly.pdbx_strand_id
1 'polypeptide(L)'
;MRVLQVGAWSRAVVLLLDDVGRVWRTTNGGRTWQQQYAIGASIAGGIAISSADTAYVVRDRFDGTADSYLLHTTDGGRSWQPQFIVRGAIGSDGIAAGRGGTDYLLAGDSQLLSSTTGGSAGESSQLTLSGPQRTLRSPSRVTIRGRPRPAGSARVVVSALLPGSVGWATQRVDVAANGSFVASWRVPRGTSRFVAQWSGNFSAAGAGSRVLEVKVGPKQKARRARGRTRGRRRSPARR
;
A
#
# COMPACT_ATOMS: atom_id res chain seq x y z
N MET A 1 8.46 17.39 -9.30
CA MET A 1 8.31 16.57 -8.08
C MET A 1 9.20 17.20 -7.04
N ARG A 2 8.61 17.78 -6.00
CA ARG A 2 9.35 18.36 -4.88
C ARG A 2 9.29 17.38 -3.71
N VAL A 3 10.39 17.26 -2.97
CA VAL A 3 10.47 16.41 -1.79
C VAL A 3 10.01 17.20 -0.57
N LEU A 4 9.10 16.63 0.21
CA LEU A 4 8.66 17.19 1.50
C LEU A 4 9.45 16.59 2.66
N GLN A 5 9.64 15.28 2.65
CA GLN A 5 10.31 14.57 3.75
C GLN A 5 11.06 13.35 3.22
N VAL A 6 12.14 12.99 3.92
CA VAL A 6 12.92 11.77 3.67
C VAL A 6 13.14 11.07 4.99
N GLY A 7 12.94 9.75 5.01
CA GLY A 7 13.30 8.87 6.11
C GLY A 7 14.26 7.79 5.64
N ALA A 8 15.41 7.63 6.28
CA ALA A 8 16.42 6.65 5.88
C ALA A 8 16.71 5.67 7.02
N TRP A 9 16.54 4.37 6.76
CA TRP A 9 16.99 3.32 7.68
C TRP A 9 18.47 3.04 7.47
N SER A 10 18.88 2.93 6.20
CA SER A 10 20.26 2.70 5.79
C SER A 10 20.55 3.48 4.51
N ARG A 11 21.81 3.43 4.05
CA ARG A 11 22.18 3.99 2.74
C ARG A 11 21.38 3.38 1.58
N ALA A 12 20.88 2.16 1.74
CA ALA A 12 20.16 1.45 0.70
C ALA A 12 18.63 1.63 0.79
N VAL A 13 18.09 1.73 2.01
CA VAL A 13 16.64 1.73 2.25
C VAL A 13 16.17 3.11 2.72
N VAL A 14 15.41 3.78 1.86
CA VAL A 14 14.93 5.15 2.08
C VAL A 14 13.46 5.27 1.65
N LEU A 15 12.68 6.01 2.43
CA LEU A 15 11.37 6.52 2.09
C LEU A 15 11.44 8.01 1.76
N LEU A 16 10.62 8.43 0.80
CA LEU A 16 10.52 9.80 0.34
C LEU A 16 9.04 10.15 0.20
N LEU A 17 8.63 11.27 0.81
CA LEU A 17 7.31 11.87 0.63
C LEU A 17 7.43 13.08 -0.30
N ASP A 18 6.59 13.14 -1.32
CA ASP A 18 6.55 14.26 -2.26
C ASP A 18 5.40 15.25 -2.03
N ASP A 19 5.46 16.38 -2.73
CA ASP A 19 4.55 17.53 -2.60
C ASP A 19 3.10 17.27 -3.03
N VAL A 20 2.83 16.15 -3.68
CA VAL A 20 1.47 15.71 -4.01
C VAL A 20 1.01 14.52 -3.15
N GLY A 21 1.77 14.20 -2.10
CA GLY A 21 1.42 13.19 -1.11
C GLY A 21 1.72 11.76 -1.54
N ARG A 22 2.61 11.53 -2.49
CA ARG A 22 3.05 10.17 -2.85
C ARG A 22 4.26 9.79 -2.02
N VAL A 23 4.21 8.58 -1.47
CA VAL A 23 5.36 7.96 -0.80
C VAL A 23 6.07 7.04 -1.78
N TRP A 24 7.39 7.17 -1.82
CA TRP A 24 8.30 6.40 -2.65
C TRP A 24 9.28 5.65 -1.76
N ARG A 25 9.64 4.44 -2.18
CA ARG A 25 10.66 3.63 -1.49
C ARG A 25 11.77 3.24 -2.45
N THR A 26 13.00 3.26 -1.96
CA THR A 26 14.15 2.62 -2.60
C THR A 26 14.75 1.59 -1.66
N THR A 27 15.35 0.55 -2.23
CA THR A 27 16.11 -0.49 -1.52
C THR A 27 17.52 -0.67 -2.10
N ASN A 28 17.92 0.22 -3.02
CA ASN A 28 19.21 0.17 -3.72
C ASN A 28 19.91 1.54 -3.75
N GLY A 29 19.71 2.32 -2.69
CA GLY A 29 20.39 3.60 -2.48
C GLY A 29 19.97 4.67 -3.49
N GLY A 30 18.69 4.69 -3.85
CA GLY A 30 18.12 5.72 -4.71
C GLY A 30 18.33 5.48 -6.21
N ARG A 31 18.93 4.35 -6.63
CA ARG A 31 19.09 4.01 -8.06
C ARG A 31 17.73 3.79 -8.73
N THR A 32 16.80 3.17 -8.01
CA THR A 32 15.40 3.04 -8.45
C THR A 32 14.45 3.31 -7.30
N TRP A 33 13.32 3.94 -7.61
CA TRP A 33 12.26 4.27 -6.66
C TRP A 33 10.94 3.62 -7.09
N GLN A 34 10.19 3.10 -6.12
CA GLN A 34 8.88 2.51 -6.32
C GLN A 34 7.85 3.23 -5.46
N GLN A 35 6.80 3.73 -6.10
CA GLN A 35 5.68 4.33 -5.38
C GLN A 35 4.96 3.27 -4.53
N GLN A 36 4.67 3.63 -3.28
CA GLN A 36 4.00 2.77 -2.30
C GLN A 36 2.47 2.85 -2.47
N TYR A 37 1.95 2.29 -3.56
CA TYR A 37 0.52 2.31 -3.85
C TYR A 37 -0.34 1.63 -2.76
N ALA A 38 0.22 0.68 -2.01
CA ALA A 38 -0.48 -0.04 -0.94
C ALA A 38 -0.92 0.86 0.24
N ILE A 39 -0.46 2.11 0.29
CA ILE A 39 -0.94 3.13 1.22
C ILE A 39 -2.42 3.47 0.97
N GLY A 40 -2.87 3.43 -0.29
CA GLY A 40 -4.27 3.65 -0.66
C GLY A 40 -4.77 5.08 -0.49
N ALA A 41 -3.88 6.07 -0.38
CA ALA A 41 -4.22 7.49 -0.23
C ALA A 41 -3.06 8.40 -0.68
N SER A 42 -3.38 9.69 -0.85
CA SER A 42 -2.37 10.75 -0.85
C SER A 42 -2.13 11.19 0.59
N ILE A 43 -0.88 11.45 0.93
CA ILE A 43 -0.41 11.69 2.29
C ILE A 43 -0.14 13.18 2.50
N ALA A 44 -0.72 13.74 3.56
CA ALA A 44 -0.46 15.10 4.01
C ALA A 44 0.33 15.17 5.33
N GLY A 45 0.58 14.01 5.97
CA GLY A 45 1.33 13.93 7.23
C GLY A 45 2.79 13.51 7.04
N GLY A 46 3.36 12.93 8.10
CA GLY A 46 4.75 12.49 8.17
C GLY A 46 5.03 11.07 7.70
N ILE A 47 6.32 10.77 7.52
CA ILE A 47 6.85 9.42 7.30
C ILE A 47 7.96 9.08 8.30
N ALA A 48 8.05 7.81 8.70
CA ALA A 48 9.18 7.30 9.49
C ALA A 48 9.54 5.88 9.07
N ILE A 49 10.82 5.50 9.21
CA ILE A 49 11.31 4.16 8.89
C ILE A 49 12.08 3.58 10.06
N SER A 50 11.57 2.47 10.61
CA SER A 50 12.11 1.82 11.82
C SER A 50 13.10 0.71 11.48
N SER A 51 12.87 0.00 10.36
CA SER A 51 13.75 -1.05 9.88
C SER A 51 13.72 -1.12 8.35
N ALA A 52 14.40 -2.13 7.78
CA ALA A 52 14.30 -2.37 6.34
C ALA A 52 12.86 -2.65 5.89
N ASP A 53 12.06 -3.33 6.71
CA ASP A 53 10.69 -3.74 6.38
C ASP A 53 9.61 -3.02 7.18
N THR A 54 10.00 -2.29 8.24
CA THR A 54 9.10 -1.58 9.14
C THR A 54 9.09 -0.09 8.89
N ALA A 55 7.92 0.48 8.62
CA ALA A 55 7.77 1.91 8.40
C ALA A 55 6.37 2.41 8.75
N TYR A 56 6.27 3.73 8.88
CA TYR A 56 5.04 4.42 9.25
C TYR A 56 4.75 5.59 8.33
N VAL A 57 3.47 5.87 8.15
CA VAL A 57 2.95 7.01 7.40
C VAL A 57 1.75 7.58 8.16
N VAL A 58 1.75 8.89 8.39
CA VAL A 58 0.62 9.58 9.01
C VAL A 58 -0.41 9.91 7.94
N ARG A 59 -1.66 9.51 8.17
CA ARG A 59 -2.80 9.79 7.31
C ARG A 59 -3.81 10.63 8.09
N ASP A 60 -4.15 11.81 7.59
CA ASP A 60 -5.03 12.78 8.24
C ASP A 60 -6.47 12.29 8.42
N ARG A 61 -6.97 11.46 7.48
CA ARG A 61 -8.34 10.93 7.50
C ARG A 61 -8.42 9.52 6.97
N PHE A 62 -9.13 8.66 7.70
CA PHE A 62 -9.44 7.28 7.28
C PHE A 62 -10.90 6.93 7.61
N ASP A 63 -11.50 6.06 6.81
CA ASP A 63 -12.90 5.63 6.96
C ASP A 63 -13.95 6.76 7.11
N GLY A 64 -13.63 8.00 6.72
CA GLY A 64 -14.54 9.15 6.83
C GLY A 64 -14.55 9.85 8.18
N THR A 65 -13.65 9.48 9.09
CA THR A 65 -13.43 10.23 10.31
C THR A 65 -12.53 11.44 10.04
N ALA A 66 -12.60 12.43 10.92
CA ALA A 66 -11.70 13.58 10.92
C ALA A 66 -10.38 13.30 11.69
N ASP A 67 -10.27 12.12 12.31
CA ASP A 67 -9.12 11.73 13.11
C ASP A 67 -7.95 11.25 12.23
N SER A 68 -6.74 11.53 12.69
CA SER A 68 -5.52 11.00 12.07
C SER A 68 -5.33 9.51 12.41
N TYR A 69 -4.82 8.78 11.43
CA TYR A 69 -4.44 7.38 11.54
C TYR A 69 -2.96 7.24 11.29
N LEU A 70 -2.37 6.24 11.95
CA LEU A 70 -1.06 5.77 11.59
C LEU A 70 -1.19 4.57 10.66
N LEU A 71 -0.63 4.65 9.47
CA LEU A 71 -0.42 3.49 8.61
C LEU A 71 0.92 2.88 8.98
N HIS A 72 0.93 1.59 9.29
CA HIS A 72 2.11 0.81 9.65
C HIS A 72 2.32 -0.31 8.63
N THR A 73 3.57 -0.56 8.25
CA THR A 73 3.97 -1.73 7.46
C THR A 73 5.07 -2.49 8.18
N THR A 74 5.08 -3.80 8.03
CA THR A 74 6.15 -4.70 8.49
C THR A 74 6.68 -5.60 7.36
N ASP A 75 6.24 -5.34 6.12
CA ASP A 75 6.59 -6.12 4.93
C ASP A 75 7.25 -5.28 3.82
N GLY A 76 7.85 -4.15 4.21
CA GLY A 76 8.53 -3.23 3.30
C GLY A 76 7.57 -2.45 2.40
N GLY A 77 6.34 -2.24 2.87
CA GLY A 77 5.31 -1.44 2.21
C GLY A 77 4.51 -2.18 1.13
N ARG A 78 4.55 -3.51 1.11
CA ARG A 78 3.69 -4.34 0.25
C ARG A 78 2.24 -4.32 0.74
N SER A 79 2.03 -4.11 2.03
CA SER A 79 0.76 -3.82 2.68
C SER A 79 0.93 -2.77 3.79
N TRP A 80 -0.13 -2.02 4.07
CA TRP A 80 -0.15 -0.98 5.11
C TRP A 80 -1.40 -1.10 5.97
N GLN A 81 -1.21 -1.39 7.25
CA GLN A 81 -2.22 -1.51 8.28
C GLN A 81 -2.57 -0.12 8.85
N PRO A 82 -3.82 0.32 8.76
CA PRO A 82 -4.28 1.47 9.53
C PRO A 82 -4.41 1.12 11.01
N GLN A 83 -3.96 2.04 11.85
CA GLN A 83 -4.06 1.99 13.30
C GLN A 83 -4.70 3.29 13.79
N PHE A 84 -5.79 3.17 14.52
CA PHE A 84 -6.35 4.27 15.29
C PHE A 84 -5.63 4.32 16.64
N ILE A 85 -4.85 5.38 16.87
CA ILE A 85 -4.00 5.48 18.07
C ILE A 85 -4.63 6.44 19.09
N VAL A 86 -4.91 7.66 18.67
CA VAL A 86 -5.50 8.71 19.52
C VAL A 86 -6.45 9.59 18.71
N ARG A 87 -7.35 10.29 19.41
CA ARG A 87 -8.13 11.37 18.82
C ARG A 87 -7.25 12.61 18.65
N GLY A 88 -7.39 13.29 17.52
CA GLY A 88 -6.63 14.49 17.20
C GLY A 88 -5.67 14.34 16.03
N ALA A 89 -5.03 15.45 15.68
CA ALA A 89 -4.08 15.49 14.58
C ALA A 89 -2.72 14.91 15.00
N ILE A 90 -2.08 14.20 14.09
CA ILE A 90 -0.65 13.86 14.20
C ILE A 90 0.08 14.82 13.26
N GLY A 91 0.99 15.62 13.79
CA GLY A 91 1.79 16.56 12.98
C GLY A 91 2.70 15.84 11.98
N SER A 92 3.16 16.55 10.94
CA SER A 92 4.10 16.02 9.93
C SER A 92 5.39 15.47 10.54
N ASP A 93 5.84 16.05 11.64
CA ASP A 93 7.06 15.65 12.36
C ASP A 93 6.74 14.90 13.66
N GLY A 94 5.47 14.55 13.86
CA GLY A 94 4.97 13.90 15.07
C GLY A 94 5.34 12.42 15.16
N ILE A 95 6.11 11.86 14.22
CA ILE A 95 6.53 10.47 14.28
C ILE A 95 8.04 10.32 14.15
N ALA A 96 8.62 9.53 15.05
CA ALA A 96 10.02 9.18 15.05
C ALA A 96 10.18 7.68 15.26
N ALA A 97 10.96 7.02 14.39
CA ALA A 97 11.26 5.61 14.52
C ALA A 97 12.70 5.43 15.03
N GLY A 98 12.87 4.74 16.16
CA GLY A 98 14.15 4.63 16.85
C GLY A 98 14.90 3.35 16.47
N ARG A 99 16.21 3.46 16.23
CA ARG A 99 17.07 2.29 15.96
C ARG A 99 17.12 1.25 17.08
N GLY A 100 16.72 1.62 18.30
CA GLY A 100 16.63 0.73 19.46
C GLY A 100 15.36 -0.11 19.51
N GLY A 101 14.50 -0.06 18.49
CA GLY A 101 13.23 -0.78 18.46
C GLY A 101 12.13 -0.12 19.30
N THR A 102 12.33 1.13 19.73
CA THR A 102 11.29 1.98 20.30
C THR A 102 10.96 3.09 19.33
N ASP A 103 9.70 3.17 18.94
CA ASP A 103 9.14 4.21 18.07
C ASP A 103 8.27 5.15 18.89
N TYR A 104 8.19 6.42 18.50
CA TYR A 104 7.54 7.50 19.23
C TYR A 104 6.51 8.21 18.35
N LEU A 105 5.40 8.61 18.97
CA LEU A 105 4.32 9.38 18.37
C LEU A 105 3.99 10.58 19.25
N LEU A 106 3.99 11.77 18.67
CA LEU A 106 3.46 13.00 19.24
C LEU A 106 2.16 13.35 18.51
N ALA A 107 1.07 13.46 19.26
CA ALA A 107 -0.26 13.66 18.73
C ALA A 107 -1.11 14.56 19.62
N GLY A 108 -2.12 15.19 19.02
CA GLY A 108 -2.95 16.19 19.71
C GLY A 108 -2.11 17.33 20.28
N ASP A 109 -2.58 17.91 21.39
CA ASP A 109 -1.92 19.07 22.01
C ASP A 109 -0.72 18.68 22.90
N SER A 110 -0.67 17.45 23.42
CA SER A 110 0.33 17.06 24.42
C SER A 110 0.60 15.55 24.57
N GLN A 111 0.08 14.70 23.68
CA GLN A 111 0.20 13.25 23.85
C GLN A 111 1.51 12.74 23.25
N LEU A 112 2.43 12.31 24.11
CA LEU A 112 3.62 11.56 23.72
C LEU A 112 3.42 10.07 24.01
N LEU A 113 3.47 9.24 22.98
CA LEU A 113 3.35 7.79 23.07
C LEU A 113 4.64 7.13 22.58
N SER A 114 4.93 5.94 23.11
CA SER A 114 6.03 5.09 22.67
C SER A 114 5.56 3.66 22.45
N SER A 115 6.17 2.95 21.51
CA SER A 115 5.88 1.54 21.26
C SER A 115 7.13 0.77 20.88
N THR A 116 7.20 -0.49 21.33
CA THR A 116 8.19 -1.49 20.88
C THR A 116 7.59 -2.55 19.97
N THR A 117 6.29 -2.44 19.66
CA THR A 117 5.52 -3.39 18.84
C THR A 117 4.98 -2.73 17.58
N GLY A 118 5.43 -1.50 17.29
CA GLY A 118 4.95 -0.67 16.20
C GLY A 118 3.48 -0.30 16.28
N GLY A 119 2.99 -0.07 17.51
CA GLY A 119 1.61 0.34 17.79
C GLY A 119 0.56 -0.75 17.58
N SER A 120 0.96 -1.97 17.19
CA SER A 120 0.04 -3.07 16.96
C SER A 120 -0.51 -3.62 18.27
N ALA A 121 -1.84 -3.70 18.36
CA ALA A 121 -2.57 -4.31 19.46
C ALA A 121 -3.62 -5.30 18.92
N GLY A 122 -3.99 -6.30 19.74
CA GLY A 122 -4.92 -7.36 19.38
C GLY A 122 -4.32 -8.45 18.48
N GLU A 123 -5.17 -9.36 18.00
CA GLU A 123 -4.76 -10.44 17.10
C GLU A 123 -4.33 -9.90 15.73
N SER A 124 -3.31 -10.52 15.12
CA SER A 124 -2.91 -10.18 13.75
C SER A 124 -4.06 -10.42 12.79
N SER A 125 -4.27 -9.50 11.85
CA SER A 125 -5.25 -9.68 10.77
C SER A 125 -4.63 -9.60 9.38
N GLN A 126 -5.37 -10.10 8.39
CA GLN A 126 -4.98 -10.08 6.99
C GLN A 126 -6.15 -9.62 6.14
N LEU A 127 -5.85 -8.99 4.99
CA LEU A 127 -6.86 -8.54 4.05
C LEU A 127 -6.43 -8.87 2.63
N THR A 128 -7.30 -9.57 1.89
CA THR A 128 -7.01 -9.99 0.52
C THR A 128 -8.01 -9.38 -0.45
N LEU A 129 -7.52 -9.07 -1.65
CA LEU A 129 -8.31 -8.59 -2.77
C LEU A 129 -8.19 -9.52 -3.98
N SER A 130 -9.28 -9.64 -4.72
CA SER A 130 -9.34 -10.31 -6.02
C SER A 130 -10.25 -9.54 -6.97
N GLY A 131 -9.99 -9.72 -8.27
CA GLY A 131 -10.71 -9.05 -9.36
C GLY A 131 -10.34 -9.66 -10.70
N PRO A 132 -10.71 -9.02 -11.82
CA PRO A 132 -10.43 -9.51 -13.16
C PRO A 132 -8.93 -9.83 -13.36
N GLN A 133 -8.64 -11.09 -13.68
CA GLN A 133 -7.27 -11.57 -13.89
C GLN A 133 -6.73 -11.29 -15.30
N ARG A 134 -7.64 -11.14 -16.28
CA ARG A 134 -7.31 -10.87 -17.68
C ARG A 134 -7.50 -9.39 -17.98
N THR A 135 -6.67 -8.85 -18.87
CA THR A 135 -6.83 -7.50 -19.42
C THR A 135 -8.20 -7.37 -20.09
N LEU A 136 -8.96 -6.36 -19.68
CA LEU A 136 -10.26 -6.02 -20.25
C LEU A 136 -10.06 -5.26 -21.56
N ARG A 137 -10.92 -5.52 -22.55
CA ARG A 137 -10.80 -4.90 -23.88
C ARG A 137 -11.32 -3.47 -23.94
N SER A 138 -12.29 -3.14 -23.09
CA SER A 138 -12.98 -1.86 -23.06
C SER A 138 -13.20 -1.40 -21.62
N PRO A 139 -13.33 -0.08 -21.38
CA PRO A 139 -13.80 0.44 -20.09
C PRO A 139 -15.08 -0.28 -19.65
N SER A 140 -15.16 -0.66 -18.39
CA SER A 140 -16.25 -1.50 -17.88
C SER A 140 -16.47 -1.29 -16.39
N ARG A 141 -17.60 -1.75 -15.87
CA ARG A 141 -17.78 -1.94 -14.44
C ARG A 141 -17.11 -3.25 -14.02
N VAL A 142 -16.30 -3.22 -12.99
CA VAL A 142 -15.64 -4.39 -12.42
C VAL A 142 -16.01 -4.57 -10.97
N THR A 143 -16.04 -5.82 -10.56
CA THR A 143 -16.28 -6.22 -9.18
C THR A 143 -14.95 -6.57 -8.54
N ILE A 144 -14.62 -5.87 -7.46
CA ILE A 144 -13.48 -6.15 -6.59
C ILE A 144 -14.03 -6.87 -5.37
N ARG A 145 -13.51 -8.06 -5.10
CA ARG A 145 -13.92 -8.91 -3.97
C ARG A 145 -12.80 -8.94 -2.96
N GLY A 146 -13.12 -8.97 -1.68
CA GLY A 146 -12.11 -9.19 -0.66
C GLY A 146 -12.61 -9.95 0.55
N ARG A 147 -11.64 -10.38 1.37
CA ARG A 147 -11.87 -11.14 2.59
C ARG A 147 -10.86 -10.72 3.66
N PRO A 148 -11.33 -10.20 4.81
CA PRO A 148 -10.52 -10.08 6.01
C PRO A 148 -10.37 -11.43 6.72
N ARG A 149 -9.30 -11.58 7.49
CA ARG A 149 -9.09 -12.67 8.45
C ARG A 149 -8.54 -12.09 9.75
N PRO A 150 -9.15 -12.34 10.92
CA PRO A 150 -10.39 -13.09 11.11
C PRO A 150 -11.58 -12.43 10.40
N ALA A 151 -12.58 -13.25 10.06
CA ALA A 151 -13.81 -12.76 9.45
C ALA A 151 -14.69 -12.12 10.53
N GLY A 152 -14.48 -10.84 10.80
CA GLY A 152 -15.28 -10.05 11.74
C GLY A 152 -16.25 -9.09 11.05
N SER A 153 -17.13 -8.47 11.83
CA SER A 153 -17.90 -7.29 11.43
C SER A 153 -16.95 -6.10 11.26
N ALA A 154 -16.33 -6.02 10.09
CA ALA A 154 -15.43 -4.93 9.73
C ALA A 154 -16.07 -4.07 8.63
N ARG A 155 -15.97 -2.75 8.80
CA ARG A 155 -16.10 -1.83 7.68
C ARG A 155 -14.75 -1.74 6.98
N VAL A 156 -14.76 -1.97 5.68
CA VAL A 156 -13.56 -1.96 4.84
C VAL A 156 -13.63 -0.75 3.92
N VAL A 157 -12.54 0.00 3.84
CA VAL A 157 -12.33 1.06 2.86
C VAL A 157 -11.61 0.46 1.66
N VAL A 158 -12.27 0.42 0.50
CA VAL A 158 -11.66 0.08 -0.77
C VAL A 158 -11.29 1.36 -1.49
N SER A 159 -10.01 1.57 -1.74
CA SER A 159 -9.47 2.75 -2.40
C SER A 159 -9.00 2.40 -3.82
N ALA A 160 -9.23 3.30 -4.77
CA ALA A 160 -8.87 3.14 -6.16
C ALA A 160 -8.08 4.35 -6.69
N LEU A 161 -6.91 4.07 -7.27
CA LEU A 161 -6.16 5.04 -8.08
C LEU A 161 -6.44 4.72 -9.55
N LEU A 162 -7.19 5.60 -10.20
CA LEU A 162 -7.53 5.43 -11.62
C LEU A 162 -6.41 5.98 -12.53
N PRO A 163 -6.26 5.43 -13.75
CA PRO A 163 -5.30 5.90 -14.73
C PRO A 163 -5.36 7.43 -14.92
N GLY A 164 -4.21 8.08 -14.86
CA GLY A 164 -4.09 9.54 -15.02
C GLY A 164 -4.47 10.37 -13.80
N SER A 165 -5.03 9.76 -12.74
CA SER A 165 -5.32 10.45 -11.49
C SER A 165 -4.09 10.52 -10.59
N VAL A 166 -3.99 11.61 -9.82
CA VAL A 166 -3.12 11.72 -8.63
C VAL A 166 -3.88 11.42 -7.33
N GLY A 167 -5.21 11.59 -7.34
CA GLY A 167 -6.09 11.35 -6.19
C GLY A 167 -6.69 9.95 -6.15
N TRP A 168 -6.96 9.48 -4.94
CA TRP A 168 -7.63 8.21 -4.67
C TRP A 168 -9.13 8.42 -4.47
N ALA A 169 -9.94 7.58 -5.12
CA ALA A 169 -11.36 7.46 -4.82
C ALA A 169 -11.59 6.33 -3.81
N THR A 170 -12.58 6.45 -2.93
CA THR A 170 -12.83 5.45 -1.89
C THR A 170 -14.29 4.98 -1.88
N GLN A 171 -14.51 3.70 -1.61
CA GLN A 171 -15.81 3.11 -1.33
C GLN A 171 -15.74 2.38 0.01
N ARG A 172 -16.67 2.68 0.93
CA ARG A 172 -16.83 1.94 2.20
C ARG A 172 -17.78 0.78 1.96
N VAL A 173 -17.43 -0.40 2.45
CA VAL A 173 -18.22 -1.62 2.31
C VAL A 173 -18.16 -2.42 3.60
N ASP A 174 -19.31 -2.93 4.03
CA ASP A 174 -19.38 -3.80 5.19
C ASP A 174 -19.07 -5.25 4.77
N VAL A 175 -18.42 -5.99 5.66
CA VAL A 175 -18.14 -7.42 5.47
C VAL A 175 -19.41 -8.21 5.74
N ALA A 176 -19.85 -8.99 4.75
CA ALA A 176 -21.02 -9.85 4.88
C ALA A 176 -20.76 -11.00 5.86
N ALA A 177 -21.83 -11.65 6.34
CA ALA A 177 -21.76 -12.77 7.28
C ALA A 177 -20.87 -13.95 6.81
N ASN A 178 -20.65 -14.09 5.50
CA ASN A 178 -19.73 -15.10 4.94
C ASN A 178 -18.24 -14.68 4.96
N GLY A 179 -17.90 -13.59 5.64
CA GLY A 179 -16.53 -13.08 5.77
C GLY A 179 -15.96 -12.45 4.51
N SER A 180 -16.82 -12.00 3.58
CA SER A 180 -16.39 -11.33 2.34
C SER A 180 -17.10 -10.01 2.11
N PHE A 181 -16.47 -9.13 1.33
CA PHE A 181 -17.07 -7.88 0.87
C PHE A 181 -16.90 -7.73 -0.64
N VAL A 182 -17.69 -6.83 -1.22
CA VAL A 182 -17.68 -6.53 -2.64
C VAL A 182 -17.75 -5.02 -2.86
N ALA A 183 -16.85 -4.50 -3.70
CA ALA A 183 -16.88 -3.12 -4.19
C ALA A 183 -16.96 -3.09 -5.72
N SER A 184 -17.67 -2.12 -6.29
CA SER A 184 -17.95 -2.06 -7.72
C SER A 184 -17.47 -0.76 -8.34
N TRP A 185 -16.56 -0.84 -9.30
CA TRP A 185 -15.84 0.31 -9.84
C TRP A 185 -15.99 0.41 -11.34
N ARG A 186 -16.15 1.63 -11.87
CA ARG A 186 -15.98 1.88 -13.32
C ARG A 186 -14.49 2.10 -13.59
N VAL A 187 -13.89 1.24 -14.41
CA VAL A 187 -12.47 1.32 -14.75
C VAL A 187 -12.28 1.86 -16.17
N PRO A 188 -11.54 2.96 -16.36
CA PRO A 188 -11.22 3.49 -17.69
C PRO A 188 -10.06 2.72 -18.31
N ARG A 189 -9.65 3.10 -19.54
CA ARG A 189 -8.44 2.55 -20.18
C ARG A 189 -7.20 2.87 -19.34
N GLY A 190 -6.28 1.92 -19.24
CA GLY A 190 -5.06 2.02 -18.44
C GLY A 190 -5.00 0.97 -17.32
N THR A 191 -4.16 1.23 -16.31
CA THR A 191 -4.03 0.39 -15.12
C THR A 191 -4.67 1.08 -13.92
N SER A 192 -5.82 0.58 -13.48
CA SER A 192 -6.42 0.98 -12.20
C SER A 192 -5.80 0.16 -11.08
N ARG A 193 -5.54 0.78 -9.93
CA ARG A 193 -4.96 0.13 -8.76
C ARG A 193 -5.94 0.18 -7.61
N PHE A 194 -6.10 -0.93 -6.90
CA PHE A 194 -7.02 -1.07 -5.78
C PHE A 194 -6.29 -1.54 -4.54
N VAL A 195 -6.69 -0.98 -3.40
CA VAL A 195 -6.23 -1.37 -2.07
C VAL A 195 -7.44 -1.42 -1.16
N ALA A 196 -7.54 -2.43 -0.31
CA ALA A 196 -8.52 -2.47 0.75
C ALA A 196 -7.83 -2.33 2.09
N GLN A 197 -8.45 -1.62 3.02
CA GLN A 197 -7.93 -1.38 4.35
C GLN A 197 -9.07 -1.40 5.37
N TRP A 198 -8.79 -1.89 6.56
CA TRP A 198 -9.66 -1.74 7.73
C TRP A 198 -8.78 -1.46 8.95
N SER A 199 -9.28 -0.66 9.89
CA SER A 199 -8.49 -0.18 11.02
C SER A 199 -8.36 -1.16 12.18
N GLY A 200 -9.03 -2.30 12.11
CA GLY A 200 -9.13 -3.22 13.24
C GLY A 200 -10.23 -2.80 14.22
N ASN A 201 -10.23 -3.47 15.36
CA ASN A 201 -11.09 -3.21 16.51
C ASN A 201 -10.36 -3.64 17.80
N PHE A 202 -11.07 -3.70 18.92
CA PHE A 202 -10.50 -4.08 20.23
C PHE A 202 -9.96 -5.52 20.28
N SER A 203 -10.41 -6.41 19.39
CA SER A 203 -9.99 -7.82 19.35
C SER A 203 -8.89 -8.09 18.33
N ALA A 204 -8.90 -7.39 17.20
CA ALA A 204 -8.01 -7.65 16.08
C ALA A 204 -7.42 -6.37 15.51
N ALA A 205 -6.13 -6.42 15.23
CA ALA A 205 -5.39 -5.35 14.60
C ALA A 205 -5.93 -5.07 13.19
N GLY A 206 -5.82 -3.84 12.69
CA GLY A 206 -6.16 -3.53 11.30
C GLY A 206 -5.33 -4.30 10.27
N ALA A 207 -5.74 -4.23 9.01
CA ALA A 207 -4.95 -4.75 7.90
C ALA A 207 -5.16 -3.96 6.62
N GLY A 208 -4.12 -3.93 5.80
CA GLY A 208 -4.18 -3.52 4.41
C GLY A 208 -3.97 -4.69 3.47
N SER A 209 -4.56 -4.63 2.28
CA SER A 209 -4.28 -5.58 1.22
C SER A 209 -3.03 -5.19 0.45
N ARG A 210 -2.46 -6.17 -0.25
CA ARG A 210 -1.57 -5.86 -1.39
C ARG A 210 -2.36 -5.13 -2.48
N VAL A 211 -1.64 -4.42 -3.33
CA VAL A 211 -2.22 -3.71 -4.48
C VAL A 211 -2.75 -4.73 -5.49
N LEU A 212 -4.01 -4.57 -5.87
CA LEU A 212 -4.62 -5.28 -6.99
C LEU A 212 -4.63 -4.37 -8.21
N GLU A 213 -4.02 -4.80 -9.32
CA GLU A 213 -4.07 -4.07 -10.59
C GLU A 213 -5.16 -4.63 -11.51
N VAL A 214 -6.01 -3.77 -12.06
CA VAL A 214 -6.95 -4.10 -13.15
C VAL A 214 -6.54 -3.32 -14.39
N LYS A 215 -6.27 -4.05 -15.48
CA LYS A 215 -5.78 -3.49 -16.75
C LYS A 215 -6.89 -3.48 -17.79
N VAL A 216 -7.07 -2.33 -18.41
CA VAL A 216 -8.01 -2.13 -19.53
C VAL A 216 -7.21 -1.61 -20.73
N GLY A 217 -7.19 -2.36 -21.82
CA GLY A 217 -6.44 -1.99 -23.01
C GLY A 217 -6.47 -3.05 -24.10
N PRO A 218 -5.88 -2.76 -25.26
CA PRO A 218 -5.76 -3.73 -26.34
C PRO A 218 -4.94 -4.94 -25.85
N LYS A 219 -5.30 -6.13 -26.33
CA LYS A 219 -4.58 -7.37 -26.00
C LYS A 219 -3.11 -7.21 -26.42
N GLN A 220 -2.18 -7.26 -25.47
CA GLN A 220 -0.76 -7.35 -25.83
C GLN A 220 -0.55 -8.64 -26.64
N LYS A 221 -0.01 -8.53 -27.87
CA LYS A 221 0.44 -9.70 -28.63
C LYS A 221 1.50 -10.40 -27.77
N ALA A 222 1.30 -11.67 -27.47
CA ALA A 222 2.31 -12.47 -26.79
C ALA A 222 3.63 -12.34 -27.57
N ARG A 223 4.72 -11.92 -26.91
CA ARG A 223 6.06 -11.96 -27.52
C ARG A 223 6.33 -13.42 -27.86
N ARG A 224 6.22 -13.79 -29.14
CA ARG A 224 6.77 -15.05 -29.64
C ARG A 224 8.27 -14.99 -29.35
N ALA A 225 8.75 -15.86 -28.46
CA ALA A 225 10.17 -16.12 -28.33
C ALA A 225 10.66 -16.58 -29.70
N ARG A 226 11.41 -15.72 -30.40
CA ARG A 226 12.14 -16.14 -31.60
C ARG A 226 13.19 -17.14 -31.11
N GLY A 227 12.92 -18.43 -31.32
CA GLY A 227 13.90 -19.48 -31.11
C GLY A 227 15.17 -19.14 -31.88
N ARG A 228 16.28 -18.98 -31.17
CA ARG A 228 17.61 -19.00 -31.79
C ARG A 228 17.84 -20.43 -32.24
N THR A 229 17.58 -20.73 -33.50
CA THR A 229 18.15 -21.88 -34.18
C THR A 229 19.67 -21.74 -34.09
N ARG A 230 20.29 -22.54 -33.20
CA ARG A 230 21.74 -22.72 -33.18
C ARG A 230 22.13 -23.38 -34.49
N GLY A 231 22.71 -22.60 -35.40
CA GLY A 231 23.41 -23.14 -36.56
C GLY A 231 24.54 -24.05 -36.10
N ARG A 232 24.48 -25.32 -36.48
CA ARG A 232 25.60 -26.27 -36.38
C ARG A 232 26.76 -25.74 -37.21
N ARG A 233 27.85 -25.31 -36.57
CA ARG A 233 29.16 -25.19 -37.23
C ARG A 233 29.74 -26.59 -37.36
N ARG A 234 29.93 -27.04 -38.61
CA ARG A 234 30.77 -28.21 -38.93
C ARG A 234 32.25 -27.78 -38.81
N SER A 235 33.04 -28.54 -38.08
CA SER A 235 34.51 -28.41 -38.05
C SER A 235 35.11 -29.03 -39.31
N PRO A 236 36.17 -28.46 -39.91
CA PRO A 236 36.94 -29.15 -40.94
C PRO A 236 38.02 -30.03 -40.31
N ALA A 237 38.19 -31.23 -40.88
CA ALA A 237 39.26 -32.16 -40.55
C ALA A 237 40.62 -31.57 -40.93
N ARG A 238 41.62 -31.73 -40.04
CA ARG A 238 43.04 -31.56 -40.38
C ARG A 238 43.61 -32.90 -40.82
N ARG A 239 44.36 -32.84 -41.94
CA ARG A 239 45.31 -33.86 -42.38
C ARG A 239 46.51 -33.90 -41.45
#